data_AF-A0A3C0UE17-F1
#
_entry.id   AF-A0A3C0UE17-F1
#
_cell.length_a   1.000
_cell.length_b   1.000
_cell.length_c   1.000
_cell.angle_alpha   90.00
_cell.angle_beta   90.00
_cell.angle_gamma   90.00
#
_symmetry.space_group_name_H-M   'P 1'
#
loop_
_entity.id
_entity.type
_entity.pdbx_description
1 polymer ?
#
loop_
_entity_poly.entity_id
_entity_poly.type
_entity_poly.pdbx_seq_one_letter_code
_entity_poly.pdbx_strand_id
1 'polypeptide(L)'
;MRYEPVAVLLSNEKVEGALQSKEGQWSCTIPLMLAAAKGKTSVFERKTTGCIGGKVGLGFGQYPNYPGGIEYFLSVGKSGLFEGEGYKKNPELGADFVDCLPITDIPYQYVIFKPLSQIDA
;
A
#
# COMPACT_ATOMS: atom_id res chain seq x y z
N MET A 1 21.47 -8.83 13.17
CA MET A 1 20.45 -7.99 12.50
C MET A 1 19.21 -7.96 13.39
N ARG A 2 18.55 -6.81 13.60
CA ARG A 2 17.41 -6.69 14.54
C ARG A 2 16.07 -7.15 13.96
N TYR A 3 15.96 -7.17 12.64
CA TYR A 3 14.75 -7.50 11.88
C TYR A 3 15.09 -8.47 10.76
N GLU A 4 14.12 -9.30 10.40
CA GLU A 4 14.24 -10.19 9.24
C GLU A 4 13.81 -9.48 7.95
N PRO A 5 14.43 -9.83 6.79
CA PRO A 5 13.86 -9.50 5.50
C PRO A 5 12.42 -10.00 5.41
N VAL A 6 11.53 -9.21 4.80
CA VAL A 6 10.14 -9.58 4.58
C VAL A 6 9.97 -10.05 3.15
N ALA A 7 9.57 -11.30 2.96
CA ALA A 7 9.12 -11.82 1.69
C ALA A 7 7.74 -11.27 1.36
N VAL A 8 7.53 -10.96 0.08
CA VAL A 8 6.25 -10.53 -0.48
C VAL A 8 5.77 -11.60 -1.46
N LEU A 9 4.61 -12.19 -1.17
CA LEU A 9 4.01 -13.22 -2.01
C LEU A 9 2.67 -12.74 -2.54
N LEU A 10 2.33 -13.15 -3.75
CA LEU A 10 1.02 -12.92 -4.36
C LEU A 10 0.24 -14.23 -4.38
N SER A 11 -1.01 -14.23 -3.94
CA SER A 11 -1.80 -15.46 -3.82
C SER A 11 -3.30 -15.21 -3.99
N ASN A 12 -4.03 -16.24 -4.41
CA ASN A 12 -5.51 -16.27 -4.33
C ASN A 12 -6.02 -17.04 -3.10
N GLU A 13 -5.11 -17.62 -2.32
CA GLU A 13 -5.41 -18.32 -1.09
C GLU A 13 -4.97 -17.49 0.11
N LYS A 14 -5.87 -17.35 1.09
CA LYS A 14 -5.60 -16.62 2.31
C LYS A 14 -4.87 -17.50 3.30
N VAL A 15 -3.84 -16.95 3.95
CA VAL A 15 -3.14 -17.63 5.04
C VAL A 15 -3.96 -17.54 6.33
N GLU A 16 -4.31 -18.69 6.90
CA GLU A 16 -5.03 -18.76 8.18
C GLU A 16 -4.18 -18.20 9.32
N GLY A 17 -4.81 -17.48 10.25
CA GLY A 17 -4.14 -16.87 11.40
C GLY A 17 -3.22 -15.68 11.08
N ALA A 18 -3.11 -15.27 9.80
CA ALA A 18 -2.35 -14.09 9.42
C ALA A 18 -3.00 -12.81 9.96
N LEU A 19 -2.16 -11.85 10.35
CA LEU A 19 -2.61 -10.52 10.76
C LEU A 19 -3.20 -9.78 9.56
N GLN A 20 -4.41 -9.25 9.71
CA GLN A 20 -5.10 -8.51 8.67
C GLN A 20 -5.87 -7.34 9.27
N SER A 21 -5.92 -6.24 8.52
CA SER A 21 -6.82 -5.13 8.81
C SER A 21 -8.28 -5.57 8.75
N LYS A 22 -9.14 -4.83 9.47
CA LYS A 22 -10.58 -5.05 9.44
C LYS A 22 -11.22 -4.21 8.34
N GLU A 23 -12.21 -4.78 7.68
CA GLU A 23 -13.04 -4.05 6.72
C GLU A 23 -13.69 -2.83 7.37
N GLY A 24 -13.76 -1.72 6.63
CA GLY A 24 -14.33 -0.46 7.13
C GLY A 24 -13.46 0.30 8.13
N GLN A 25 -12.28 -0.24 8.49
CA GLN A 25 -11.35 0.43 9.40
C GLN A 25 -10.12 0.95 8.65
N TRP A 26 -9.77 2.21 8.90
CA TRP A 26 -8.53 2.76 8.39
C TRP A 26 -7.33 2.00 8.98
N SER A 27 -6.39 1.63 8.13
CA SER A 27 -5.19 0.91 8.52
C SER A 27 -4.02 1.26 7.60
N CYS A 28 -2.83 1.37 8.18
CA CYS A 28 -1.57 1.55 7.46
C CYS A 28 -0.91 0.19 7.20
N THR A 29 -0.17 0.06 6.10
CA THR A 29 0.56 -1.17 5.77
C THR A 29 1.83 -1.34 6.62
N ILE A 30 2.41 -0.23 7.12
CA ILE A 30 3.66 -0.23 7.86
C ILE A 30 3.62 -1.08 9.14
N PRO A 31 2.61 -1.00 10.04
CA PRO A 31 2.53 -1.87 11.20
C PRO A 31 2.49 -3.37 10.86
N LEU A 32 1.79 -3.75 9.78
CA LEU A 32 1.70 -5.13 9.33
C LEU A 32 3.00 -5.62 8.69
N MET A 33 3.74 -4.74 8.01
CA MET A 33 5.11 -5.00 7.54
C MET A 33 6.10 -5.15 8.70
N LEU A 34 6.02 -4.29 9.72
CA LEU A 34 6.84 -4.42 10.93
C LEU A 34 6.52 -5.69 11.73
N ALA A 35 5.26 -6.13 11.76
CA ALA A 35 4.90 -7.41 12.36
C ALA A 35 5.53 -8.57 11.58
N ALA A 36 5.56 -8.48 10.25
CA ALA A 36 6.24 -9.45 9.40
C ALA A 36 7.75 -9.48 9.64
N ALA A 37 8.40 -8.32 9.71
CA ALA A 37 9.82 -8.21 10.04
C ALA A 37 10.18 -8.73 11.45
N LYS A 38 9.18 -8.96 12.31
CA LYS A 38 9.30 -9.49 13.69
C LYS A 38 8.77 -10.92 13.85
N GLY A 39 8.57 -11.66 12.76
CA GLY A 39 8.25 -13.10 12.83
C GLY A 39 6.77 -13.48 12.65
N LYS A 40 5.88 -12.51 12.39
CA LYS A 40 4.44 -12.79 12.15
C LYS A 40 4.14 -12.85 10.66
N THR A 41 3.06 -13.51 10.25
CA THR A 41 2.55 -13.37 8.88
C THR A 41 1.47 -12.31 8.85
N SER A 42 1.47 -11.44 7.85
CA SER A 42 0.39 -10.50 7.58
C SER A 42 -0.11 -10.63 6.15
N VAL A 43 -1.39 -10.32 5.95
CA VAL A 43 -2.05 -10.42 4.66
C VAL A 43 -2.81 -9.13 4.36
N PHE A 44 -2.84 -8.77 3.09
CA PHE A 44 -3.54 -7.60 2.57
C PHE A 44 -4.48 -8.03 1.45
N GLU A 45 -5.62 -7.36 1.35
CA GLU A 45 -6.55 -7.48 0.22
C GLU A 45 -7.21 -6.12 -0.06
N ARG A 46 -7.82 -5.97 -1.23
CA ARG A 46 -8.51 -4.74 -1.65
C ARG A 46 -9.58 -4.27 -0.66
N LYS A 47 -10.30 -5.22 -0.04
CA LYS A 47 -11.45 -4.98 0.84
C LYS A 47 -11.05 -4.36 2.19
N THR A 48 -9.92 -4.78 2.74
CA THR A 48 -9.52 -4.40 4.11
C THR A 48 -8.33 -3.45 4.16
N THR A 49 -7.61 -3.24 3.05
CA THR A 49 -6.55 -2.23 2.95
C THR A 49 -7.20 -0.85 2.84
N GLY A 50 -7.22 -0.08 3.93
CA GLY A 50 -7.90 1.23 3.96
C GLY A 50 -7.06 2.39 3.43
N CYS A 51 -5.74 2.36 3.64
CA CYS A 51 -4.84 3.43 3.19
C CYS A 51 -4.68 3.42 1.66
N ILE A 52 -4.91 4.58 1.03
CA ILE A 52 -4.84 4.75 -0.43
C ILE A 52 -3.43 4.46 -0.95
N GLY A 53 -2.41 5.10 -0.37
CA GLY A 53 -1.02 4.80 -0.73
C GLY A 53 -0.63 3.34 -0.47
N GLY A 54 -1.23 2.72 0.55
CA GLY A 54 -1.07 1.29 0.84
C GLY A 54 -1.62 0.40 -0.28
N LYS A 55 -2.83 0.68 -0.80
CA LYS A 55 -3.40 -0.04 -1.94
C LYS A 55 -2.50 0.07 -3.17
N VAL A 56 -1.97 1.26 -3.46
CA VAL A 56 -1.03 1.44 -4.58
C VAL A 56 0.25 0.64 -4.40
N GLY A 57 0.90 0.80 -3.24
CA GLY A 57 2.17 0.11 -2.96
C GLY A 57 2.04 -1.42 -2.93
N LEU A 58 0.84 -1.94 -2.68
CA LEU A 58 0.53 -3.37 -2.74
C LEU A 58 0.05 -3.83 -4.13
N GLY A 59 -0.04 -2.93 -5.11
CA GLY A 59 -0.46 -3.26 -6.47
C GLY A 59 -1.95 -3.54 -6.62
N PHE A 60 -2.80 -3.00 -5.74
CA PHE A 60 -4.26 -3.14 -5.82
C PHE A 60 -4.94 -2.11 -6.71
N GLY A 61 -4.16 -1.39 -7.53
CA GLY A 61 -4.60 -0.23 -8.28
C GLY A 61 -4.99 0.93 -7.38
N GLN A 62 -4.42 2.12 -7.60
CA GLN A 62 -5.02 3.38 -7.18
C GLN A 62 -4.15 4.54 -7.67
N TYR A 63 -4.81 5.55 -8.20
CA TYR A 63 -4.38 6.94 -8.43
C TYR A 63 -5.26 7.59 -9.49
N PRO A 64 -5.83 6.86 -10.48
CA PRO A 64 -6.98 7.39 -11.23
C PRO A 64 -8.15 7.81 -10.33
N ASN A 65 -8.22 7.28 -9.09
CA ASN A 65 -9.32 7.45 -8.15
C ASN A 65 -8.91 8.13 -6.83
N TYR A 66 -7.81 8.91 -6.79
CA TYR A 66 -7.44 9.60 -5.55
C TYR A 66 -8.45 10.73 -5.25
N PRO A 67 -9.11 10.75 -4.08
CA PRO A 67 -10.11 11.76 -3.76
C PRO A 67 -9.51 13.18 -3.80
N GLY A 68 -10.04 14.02 -4.68
CA GLY A 68 -9.61 15.40 -4.83
C GLY A 68 -8.38 15.64 -5.72
N GLY A 69 -7.80 14.60 -6.31
CA GLY A 69 -6.66 14.66 -7.24
C GLY A 69 -5.31 14.43 -6.56
N ILE A 70 -4.61 13.36 -6.95
CA ILE A 70 -3.29 12.99 -6.39
C ILE A 70 -2.24 14.05 -6.71
N GLU A 71 -2.35 14.67 -7.88
CA GLU A 71 -1.50 15.75 -8.36
C GLU A 71 -1.53 16.98 -7.44
N TYR A 72 -2.70 17.29 -6.86
CA TYR A 72 -2.84 18.36 -5.87
C TYR A 72 -2.30 17.93 -4.52
N PHE A 73 -2.59 16.70 -4.08
CA PHE A 73 -2.06 16.16 -2.82
C PHE A 73 -0.53 16.16 -2.79
N LEU A 74 0.12 15.76 -3.88
CA LEU A 74 1.58 15.76 -4.00
C LEU A 74 2.20 17.17 -4.15
N SER A 75 1.40 18.21 -4.41
CA SER A 75 1.88 19.55 -4.69
C SER A 75 1.36 20.60 -3.71
N VAL A 76 0.42 21.43 -4.14
CA VAL A 76 -0.04 22.66 -3.46
C VAL A 76 -1.29 22.45 -2.61
N GLY A 77 -1.84 21.24 -2.60
CA GLY A 77 -3.10 20.93 -1.94
C GLY A 77 -4.30 21.45 -2.71
N LYS A 78 -5.47 21.36 -2.08
CA LYS A 78 -6.73 21.83 -2.64
C LYS A 78 -7.52 22.55 -1.55
N SER A 79 -7.69 23.86 -1.75
CA SER A 79 -8.33 24.74 -0.78
C SER A 79 -9.67 24.19 -0.29
N GLY A 80 -9.85 24.15 1.03
CA GLY A 80 -11.06 23.61 1.68
C GLY A 80 -11.15 22.09 1.72
N LEU A 81 -10.19 21.34 1.16
CA LEU A 81 -10.16 19.88 1.20
C LEU A 81 -8.93 19.35 1.96
N PHE A 82 -7.74 19.73 1.53
CA PHE A 82 -6.49 19.28 2.15
C PHE A 82 -5.31 20.19 1.78
N GLU A 83 -4.32 20.23 2.67
CA GLU A 83 -3.00 20.80 2.38
C GLU A 83 -2.21 19.86 1.48
N GLY A 84 -1.30 20.43 0.70
CA GLY A 84 -0.38 19.67 -0.15
C GLY A 84 0.85 19.20 0.62
N GLU A 85 1.39 18.05 0.24
CA GLU A 85 2.64 17.52 0.79
C GLU A 85 3.88 18.30 0.32
N GLY A 86 3.77 19.08 -0.77
CA GLY A 86 4.87 19.89 -1.29
C GLY A 86 6.01 19.10 -1.94
N TYR A 87 5.82 17.81 -2.25
CA TYR A 87 6.82 17.00 -2.97
C TYR A 87 7.05 17.49 -4.41
N LYS A 88 6.02 18.06 -5.02
CA LYS A 88 6.04 18.62 -6.37
C LYS A 88 5.66 20.09 -6.33
N LYS A 89 6.27 20.89 -7.20
CA LYS A 89 6.08 22.35 -7.20
C LYS A 89 4.65 22.75 -7.61
N ASN A 90 4.05 22.02 -8.54
CA ASN A 90 2.72 22.30 -9.07
C ASN A 90 1.99 20.98 -9.42
N PRO A 91 0.67 21.03 -9.68
CA PRO A 91 -0.11 19.83 -10.02
C PRO A 91 0.35 19.15 -11.31
N GLU A 92 0.78 19.89 -12.34
CA GLU A 92 1.29 19.29 -13.59
C GLU A 92 2.44 18.30 -13.32
N LEU A 93 3.44 18.70 -12.53
CA LEU A 93 4.54 17.82 -12.12
C LEU A 93 4.10 16.67 -11.19
N GLY A 94 2.97 16.84 -10.50
CA GLY A 94 2.32 15.79 -9.71
C GLY A 94 1.70 14.71 -10.59
N ALA A 95 0.99 15.13 -11.65
CA ALA A 95 0.40 14.23 -12.63
C ALA A 95 1.49 13.48 -13.41
N ASP A 96 2.47 14.19 -13.96
CA ASP A 96 3.60 13.59 -14.70
C ASP A 96 4.33 12.51 -13.89
N PHE A 97 4.51 12.79 -12.58
CA PHE A 97 5.13 11.82 -11.69
C PHE A 97 4.31 10.54 -11.57
N VAL A 98 2.99 10.66 -11.38
CA VAL A 98 2.09 9.51 -11.23
C VAL A 98 1.98 8.72 -12.54
N ASP A 99 1.93 9.40 -13.70
CA ASP A 99 1.87 8.76 -15.01
C ASP A 99 3.14 7.94 -15.33
N CYS A 100 4.26 8.31 -14.71
CA CYS A 100 5.52 7.58 -14.81
C CYS A 100 5.63 6.40 -13.84
N LEU A 101 4.74 6.26 -12.86
CA LEU A 101 4.77 5.14 -11.93
C LEU A 101 4.26 3.87 -12.63
N PRO A 102 4.86 2.69 -12.35
CA PRO A 102 4.36 1.42 -12.83
C PRO A 102 3.13 0.99 -12.01
N ILE A 103 2.07 1.79 -12.06
CA ILE A 103 0.81 1.50 -11.38
C ILE A 103 0.26 0.20 -11.95
N THR A 104 0.10 -0.78 -11.08
CA THR A 104 -0.36 -2.11 -11.45
C THR A 104 -1.62 -2.46 -10.67
N ASP A 105 -2.45 -3.29 -11.28
CA ASP A 105 -3.55 -3.98 -10.63
C ASP A 105 -3.28 -5.49 -10.73
N ILE A 106 -2.73 -6.06 -9.67
CA ILE A 106 -2.28 -7.46 -9.66
C ILE A 106 -3.49 -8.40 -9.83
N PRO A 107 -3.35 -9.52 -10.54
CA PRO A 107 -4.46 -10.47 -10.72
C PRO A 107 -4.71 -11.37 -9.49
N TYR A 108 -4.12 -11.04 -8.35
CA TYR A 108 -4.19 -11.82 -7.12
C TYR A 108 -5.10 -11.15 -6.09
N GLN A 109 -5.81 -11.97 -5.32
CA GLN A 109 -6.67 -11.50 -4.24
C GLN A 109 -5.87 -10.98 -3.04
N TYR A 110 -4.74 -11.61 -2.74
CA TYR A 110 -3.95 -11.37 -1.54
C TYR A 110 -2.49 -11.01 -1.85
N VAL A 111 -1.97 -10.07 -1.05
CA VAL A 111 -0.53 -9.86 -0.87
C VAL A 111 -0.18 -10.34 0.53
N ILE A 112 0.81 -11.22 0.65
CA ILE A 112 1.22 -11.83 1.91
C ILE A 112 2.63 -11.35 2.25
N PHE A 113 2.79 -10.80 3.45
CA PHE A 113 4.09 -10.48 4.01
C PHE A 113 4.45 -11.53 5.06
N LYS A 114 5.62 -12.14 4.90
CA LYS A 114 6.13 -13.20 5.77
C LYS A 114 7.63 -12.99 6.03
N PRO A 115 8.18 -13.34 7.20
CA PRO A 115 9.63 -13.37 7.37
C PRO A 115 10.25 -14.28 6.31
N LEU A 116 11.33 -13.83 5.68
CA LEU A 116 11.98 -14.58 4.59
C LEU A 116 12.45 -15.97 5.07
N SER A 117 12.83 -16.11 6.34
CA SER A 117 13.22 -17.38 6.95
C SER A 117 12.11 -18.44 6.98
N GLN A 118 10.85 -18.04 6.79
CA GLN A 118 9.70 -18.93 6.80
C GLN A 118 9.20 -19.26 5.39
N ILE A 119 9.95 -18.90 4.34
CA ILE A 119 9.66 -19.30 2.96
C ILE A 119 10.36 -20.62 2.69
N ASP A 120 9.59 -21.62 2.26
CA ASP A 120 10.15 -22.88 1.78
C ASP A 120 10.87 -22.64 0.45
N ALA A 121 12.09 -23.16 0.30
CA ALA A 121 12.94 -22.99 -0.88
C ALA A 121 12.54 -23.92 -2.03
#